data_AF-A0A3P2A3G9-F1
#
_entry.id   AF-A0A3P2A3G9-F1
#
_cell.length_a   1.000
_cell.length_b   1.000
_cell.length_c   1.000
_cell.angle_alpha   90.00
_cell.angle_beta   90.00
_cell.angle_gamma   90.00
#
_symmetry.space_group_name_H-M   'P 1'
#
loop_
_entity.id
_entity.type
_entity.pdbx_description
1 polymer ?
#
loop_
_entity_poly.entity_id
_entity_poly.type
_entity_poly.pdbx_seq_one_letter_code
_entity_poly.pdbx_strand_id
1 'polypeptide(L)'
;MKRNRYIPFALCSITLFALLLFPSESAAQEMSREDRIKILQALKEGDAALEANTLGRIDQDVPEEINSMELPPLSVFLDAVLENAMVKSAQSQVAQQENALRLEKRNWWNYIRLNGNYSYGRFNTLNQNSDTYVDWYQATSTGTRSTFNVGASISVGLGDLINRPLKLKNYRYNIEQLKYAQEQVMEERRLKVMDAYNSVTAQLATIKAKAENAALYNAQMKISENNFIQGKIDIIALSLERARRSGAVTTYAEARVSLHNAITLLEMLTNVKIVKEK
;
A
#
# COMPACT_ATOMS: atom_id res chain seq x y z
N MET A 1 95.13 -56.28 24.17
CA MET A 1 95.11 -55.21 23.13
C MET A 1 94.06 -55.60 22.09
N LYS A 2 93.09 -54.83 21.59
CA LYS A 2 92.58 -53.44 21.70
C LYS A 2 91.10 -53.56 21.28
N ARG A 3 90.11 -53.24 22.12
CA ARG A 3 89.41 -51.94 22.27
C ARG A 3 88.48 -51.55 21.11
N ASN A 4 87.18 -51.80 21.35
CA ASN A 4 85.95 -51.05 21.04
C ASN A 4 85.83 -50.22 19.76
N ARG A 5 84.66 -50.36 19.11
CA ARG A 5 83.78 -49.25 18.67
C ARG A 5 82.37 -49.74 18.28
N TYR A 6 81.42 -49.59 19.21
CA TYR A 6 79.97 -49.72 19.02
C TYR A 6 79.38 -48.35 18.68
N ILE A 7 79.25 -47.96 17.41
CA ILE A 7 78.49 -46.76 17.00
C ILE A 7 77.98 -46.99 15.56
N PRO A 8 76.77 -47.55 15.38
CA PRO A 8 75.75 -46.76 14.67
C PRO A 8 74.29 -47.00 15.13
N PHE A 9 74.04 -47.74 16.23
CA PHE A 9 72.67 -48.01 16.70
C PHE A 9 72.12 -46.97 17.70
N ALA A 10 72.97 -46.15 18.30
CA ALA A 10 72.56 -45.19 19.32
C ALA A 10 71.92 -43.90 18.76
N LEU A 11 72.16 -43.56 17.48
CA LEU A 11 71.64 -42.33 16.88
C LEU A 11 70.18 -42.45 16.39
N CYS A 12 69.72 -43.67 16.09
CA CYS A 12 68.36 -43.89 15.57
C CYS A 12 67.30 -44.08 16.68
N SER A 13 67.70 -44.53 17.88
CA SER A 13 66.77 -44.65 19.02
C SER A 13 66.46 -43.31 19.69
N ILE A 14 67.36 -42.33 19.60
CA ILE A 14 67.19 -41.00 20.24
C ILE A 14 66.22 -40.13 19.43
N THR A 15 66.18 -40.24 18.10
CA THR A 15 65.24 -39.48 17.26
C THR A 15 63.81 -40.01 17.36
N LEU A 16 63.63 -41.31 17.60
CA LEU A 16 62.32 -41.94 17.72
C LEU A 16 61.70 -41.74 19.13
N PHE A 17 62.53 -41.61 20.17
CA PHE A 17 62.08 -41.27 21.52
C PHE A 17 61.73 -39.77 21.67
N ALA A 18 62.39 -38.89 20.92
CA ALA A 18 62.08 -37.46 20.91
C ALA A 18 60.71 -37.14 20.27
N LEU A 19 60.19 -38.03 19.42
CA LEU A 19 58.89 -37.87 18.77
C LEU A 19 57.71 -38.41 19.60
N LEU A 20 58.00 -39.17 20.67
CA LEU A 20 57.01 -39.69 21.63
C LEU A 20 56.88 -38.83 22.90
N LEU A 21 57.67 -37.76 23.02
CA LEU A 21 57.65 -36.81 24.13
C LEU A 21 56.87 -35.52 23.83
N PHE A 22 56.14 -35.45 22.71
CA PHE A 22 55.06 -34.50 22.60
C PHE A 22 53.93 -34.97 23.51
N PRO A 23 53.63 -34.30 24.64
CA PRO A 23 52.35 -34.51 25.26
C PRO A 23 51.31 -34.19 24.19
N SER A 24 50.45 -35.16 23.90
CA SER A 24 49.13 -34.86 23.37
C SER A 24 48.43 -34.09 24.47
N GLU A 25 48.67 -32.78 24.50
CA GLU A 25 47.78 -31.84 25.15
C GLU A 25 46.46 -31.89 24.36
N SER A 26 45.68 -32.93 24.66
CA SER A 26 44.26 -32.73 24.88
C SER A 26 44.15 -31.85 26.13
N ALA A 27 44.56 -30.60 25.99
CA ALA A 27 44.17 -29.53 26.87
C ALA A 27 42.67 -29.35 26.62
N ALA A 28 41.88 -30.22 27.25
CA ALA A 28 40.71 -29.73 27.95
C ALA A 28 41.26 -28.70 28.95
N GLN A 29 41.50 -27.48 28.46
CA GLN A 29 41.78 -26.32 29.28
C GLN A 29 40.59 -26.26 30.23
N GLU A 30 40.79 -26.65 31.49
CA GLU A 30 39.83 -26.38 32.55
C GLU A 30 39.83 -24.87 32.74
N MET A 31 39.09 -24.21 31.86
CA MET A 31 38.89 -22.78 31.82
C MET A 31 38.32 -22.39 33.18
N SER A 32 39.07 -21.60 33.96
CA SER A 32 38.66 -21.13 35.27
C SER A 32 37.29 -20.46 35.16
N ARG A 33 36.48 -20.55 36.22
CA ARG A 33 35.14 -19.94 36.26
C ARG A 33 35.20 -18.44 35.90
N GLU A 34 36.29 -17.77 36.25
CA GLU A 34 36.53 -16.37 35.93
C GLU A 34 36.80 -16.14 34.44
N ASP A 35 37.60 -16.99 33.80
CA ASP A 35 37.88 -16.92 32.36
C ASP A 35 36.61 -17.16 31.54
N ARG A 36 35.75 -18.09 31.99
CA ARG A 36 34.43 -18.34 31.39
C ARG A 36 33.52 -17.11 31.48
N ILE A 37 33.49 -16.45 32.64
CA ILE A 37 32.69 -15.22 32.82
C ILE A 37 33.23 -14.10 31.93
N LYS A 38 34.55 -13.94 31.84
CA LYS A 38 35.19 -12.93 30.98
C LYS A 38 34.89 -13.17 29.50
N ILE A 39 34.92 -14.42 29.06
CA ILE A 39 34.52 -14.81 27.69
C ILE A 39 33.03 -14.53 27.47
N LEU A 40 32.15 -14.91 28.40
CA LEU A 40 30.72 -14.59 28.30
C LEU A 40 30.46 -13.10 28.19
N GLN A 41 31.17 -12.29 28.97
CA GLN A 41 31.01 -10.84 28.97
C GLN A 41 31.45 -10.22 27.63
N ALA A 42 32.63 -10.61 27.12
CA ALA A 42 33.10 -10.17 25.81
C ALA A 42 32.13 -10.59 24.68
N LEU A 43 31.53 -11.77 24.80
CA LEU A 43 30.52 -12.25 23.84
C LEU A 43 29.22 -11.45 23.90
N LYS A 44 28.77 -11.05 25.10
CA LYS A 44 27.58 -10.20 25.31
C LYS A 44 27.79 -8.78 24.79
N GLU A 45 28.97 -8.20 24.98
CA GLU A 45 29.31 -6.88 24.45
C GLU A 45 29.32 -6.89 22.91
N GLY A 46 29.84 -7.95 22.30
CA GLY A 46 29.78 -8.16 20.85
C GLY A 46 28.35 -8.34 20.32
N ASP A 47 27.49 -9.07 21.05
CA ASP A 47 26.07 -9.18 20.70
C ASP A 47 25.35 -7.84 20.80
N ALA A 48 25.54 -7.09 21.88
CA ALA A 48 24.87 -5.80 22.07
C ALA A 48 25.19 -4.81 20.95
N ALA A 49 26.43 -4.81 20.44
CA ALA A 49 26.84 -3.98 19.31
C ALA A 49 26.18 -4.40 17.97
N LEU A 50 25.97 -5.71 17.77
CA LEU A 50 25.31 -6.26 16.58
C LEU A 50 23.79 -6.08 16.64
N GLU A 51 23.18 -6.36 17.79
CA GLU A 51 21.75 -6.15 18.07
C GLU A 51 21.40 -4.66 17.92
N ALA A 52 22.20 -3.74 18.46
CA ALA A 52 21.95 -2.29 18.31
C ALA A 52 21.94 -1.83 16.84
N ASN A 53 22.81 -2.40 15.99
CA ASN A 53 22.85 -2.05 14.56
C ASN A 53 21.75 -2.72 13.74
N THR A 54 21.38 -3.95 14.07
CA THR A 54 20.43 -4.76 13.29
C THR A 54 19.00 -4.57 13.74
N LEU A 55 18.73 -4.67 15.05
CA LEU A 55 17.40 -4.49 15.63
C LEU A 55 17.05 -3.01 15.82
N GLY A 56 18.03 -2.14 16.11
CA GLY A 56 17.78 -0.71 16.26
C GLY A 56 17.19 -0.05 15.00
N ARG A 57 17.53 -0.55 13.80
CA ARG A 57 16.92 -0.14 12.52
C ARG A 57 15.52 -0.73 12.31
N ILE A 58 15.20 -1.86 12.92
CA ILE A 58 13.93 -2.58 12.74
C ILE A 58 12.89 -2.15 13.80
N ASP A 59 13.33 -1.81 15.02
CA ASP A 59 12.47 -1.33 16.11
C ASP A 59 12.02 0.12 15.95
N GLN A 60 12.82 0.97 15.29
CA GLN A 60 12.44 2.38 15.08
C GLN A 60 11.18 2.55 14.20
N ASP A 61 10.89 1.60 13.32
CA ASP A 61 9.76 1.68 12.38
C ASP A 61 8.51 0.89 12.82
N VAL A 62 8.58 0.07 13.87
CA VAL A 62 7.50 -0.88 14.18
C VAL A 62 7.02 -0.77 15.63
N PRO A 63 5.81 -0.24 15.90
CA PRO A 63 5.29 -0.10 17.27
C PRO A 63 5.10 -1.46 17.97
N GLU A 64 5.46 -1.54 19.26
CA GLU A 64 5.34 -2.73 20.13
C GLU A 64 3.90 -3.20 20.38
N GLU A 65 2.88 -2.40 20.03
CA GLU A 65 1.45 -2.70 20.25
C GLU A 65 0.84 -3.73 19.28
N ILE A 66 1.64 -4.27 18.35
CA ILE A 66 1.19 -5.28 17.38
C ILE A 66 0.64 -6.56 18.04
N ASN A 67 1.10 -6.90 19.24
CA ASN A 67 0.73 -8.16 19.91
C ASN A 67 -0.70 -8.17 20.50
N SER A 68 -1.36 -7.02 20.60
CA SER A 68 -2.71 -6.89 21.19
C SER A 68 -3.76 -6.27 20.25
N MET A 69 -3.45 -6.04 18.97
CA MET A 69 -4.42 -5.52 18.02
C MET A 69 -5.38 -6.61 17.54
N GLU A 70 -6.65 -6.45 17.86
CA GLU A 70 -7.74 -7.17 17.21
C GLU A 70 -8.16 -6.40 15.96
N LEU A 71 -8.12 -7.07 14.81
CA LEU A 71 -8.55 -6.46 13.56
C LEU A 71 -10.06 -6.17 13.64
N PRO A 72 -10.50 -4.95 13.26
CA PRO A 72 -11.91 -4.67 13.05
C PRO A 72 -12.53 -5.67 12.04
N PRO A 73 -13.83 -5.94 12.14
CA PRO A 73 -14.49 -6.85 11.21
C PRO A 73 -14.39 -6.33 9.76
N LEU A 74 -14.22 -7.24 8.80
CA LEU A 74 -14.06 -6.96 7.37
C LEU A 74 -15.11 -5.98 6.81
N SER A 75 -16.32 -5.97 7.38
CA SER A 75 -17.40 -5.04 7.00
C SER A 75 -17.00 -3.56 7.09
N VAL A 76 -16.22 -3.17 8.10
CA VAL A 76 -15.74 -1.79 8.28
C VAL A 76 -14.80 -1.39 7.13
N PHE A 77 -13.96 -2.33 6.69
CA PHE A 77 -13.05 -2.11 5.57
C PHE A 77 -13.76 -2.09 4.21
N LEU A 78 -14.85 -2.85 4.06
CA LEU A 78 -15.66 -2.85 2.84
C LEU A 78 -16.50 -1.58 2.67
N ASP A 79 -16.91 -0.95 3.77
CA ASP A 79 -17.59 0.35 3.74
C ASP A 79 -16.62 1.46 3.33
N ALA A 80 -15.40 1.42 3.87
CA ALA A 80 -14.30 2.29 3.48
C ALA A 80 -13.94 2.23 1.97
N VAL A 81 -14.17 1.10 1.30
CA VAL A 81 -13.98 0.99 -0.17
C VAL A 81 -14.88 1.98 -0.93
N LEU A 82 -16.05 2.32 -0.41
CA LEU A 82 -16.96 3.30 -1.04
C LEU A 82 -16.37 4.70 -1.08
N GLU A 83 -15.47 5.03 -0.15
CA GLU A 83 -14.87 6.36 -0.09
C GLU A 83 -13.74 6.57 -1.09
N ASN A 84 -13.31 5.51 -1.78
CA ASN A 84 -12.20 5.54 -2.72
C ASN A 84 -12.49 6.44 -3.94
N ALA A 85 -11.46 7.17 -4.41
CA ALA A 85 -11.56 8.07 -5.55
C ALA A 85 -12.01 7.37 -6.86
N MET A 86 -11.58 6.14 -7.10
CA MET A 86 -11.96 5.37 -8.30
C MET A 86 -13.44 4.99 -8.28
N VAL A 87 -13.94 4.59 -7.11
CA VAL A 87 -15.36 4.27 -6.90
C VAL A 87 -16.22 5.52 -7.04
N LYS A 88 -15.82 6.63 -6.41
CA LYS A 88 -16.50 7.92 -6.54
C LYS A 88 -16.51 8.43 -7.98
N SER A 89 -15.43 8.22 -8.74
CA SER A 89 -15.36 8.57 -10.16
C SER A 89 -16.37 7.75 -10.98
N ALA A 90 -16.43 6.42 -10.77
CA ALA A 90 -17.41 5.56 -11.44
C ALA A 90 -18.86 5.95 -11.08
N GLN A 91 -19.13 6.22 -9.79
CA GLN A 91 -20.43 6.74 -9.33
C GLN A 91 -20.80 8.07 -10.00
N SER A 92 -19.84 8.99 -10.10
CA SER A 92 -20.03 10.28 -10.78
C SER A 92 -20.35 10.10 -12.26
N GLN A 93 -19.70 9.18 -12.96
CA GLN A 93 -20.01 8.88 -14.37
C GLN A 93 -21.43 8.37 -14.55
N VAL A 94 -21.89 7.48 -13.67
CA VAL A 94 -23.29 7.01 -13.66
C VAL A 94 -24.24 8.19 -13.41
N ALA A 95 -23.97 9.01 -12.38
CA ALA A 95 -24.80 10.17 -12.05
C ALA A 95 -24.86 11.21 -13.17
N GLN A 96 -23.76 11.43 -13.90
CA GLN A 96 -23.71 12.31 -15.07
C GLN A 96 -24.63 11.80 -16.19
N GLN A 97 -24.59 10.51 -16.49
CA GLN A 97 -25.47 9.92 -17.51
C GLN A 97 -26.95 9.89 -17.07
N GLU A 98 -27.21 9.67 -15.78
CA GLU A 98 -28.57 9.77 -15.24
C GLU A 98 -29.11 11.21 -15.33
N ASN A 99 -28.26 12.22 -15.07
CA ASN A 99 -28.61 13.61 -15.25
C ASN A 99 -28.82 13.97 -16.73
N ALA A 100 -28.00 13.46 -17.64
CA ALA A 100 -28.20 13.62 -19.08
C ALA A 100 -29.54 13.01 -19.53
N LEU A 101 -29.89 11.82 -19.02
CA LEU A 101 -31.20 11.20 -19.25
C LEU A 101 -32.35 12.06 -18.71
N ARG A 102 -32.21 12.66 -17.52
CA ARG A 102 -33.22 13.57 -16.95
C ARG A 102 -33.36 14.84 -17.79
N LEU A 103 -32.25 15.40 -18.27
CA LEU A 103 -32.26 16.58 -19.14
C LEU A 103 -32.95 16.25 -20.48
N GLU A 104 -32.63 15.11 -21.07
CA GLU A 104 -33.24 14.66 -22.33
C GLU A 104 -34.75 14.40 -22.19
N LYS A 105 -35.19 13.90 -21.02
CA LYS A 105 -36.62 13.82 -20.71
C LYS A 105 -37.28 15.20 -20.67
N ARG A 106 -36.59 16.23 -20.19
CA ARG A 106 -37.06 17.62 -20.10
C ARG A 106 -36.84 18.44 -21.38
N ASN A 107 -36.10 17.91 -22.36
CA ASN A 107 -35.76 18.60 -23.61
C ASN A 107 -36.98 19.02 -24.44
N TRP A 108 -38.17 18.46 -24.16
CA TRP A 108 -39.42 18.91 -24.80
C TRP A 108 -39.74 20.39 -24.56
N TRP A 109 -39.28 20.98 -23.45
CA TRP A 109 -39.41 22.41 -23.19
C TRP A 109 -38.66 23.27 -24.22
N ASN A 110 -37.62 22.73 -24.86
CA ASN A 110 -36.84 23.45 -25.88
C ASN A 110 -37.61 23.65 -27.20
N TYR A 111 -38.74 22.97 -27.38
CA TYR A 111 -39.63 23.22 -28.52
C TYR A 111 -40.39 24.55 -28.39
N ILE A 112 -40.53 25.06 -27.17
CA ILE A 112 -41.17 26.35 -26.88
C ILE A 112 -40.07 27.39 -26.76
N ARG A 113 -40.01 28.30 -27.75
CA ARG A 113 -39.07 29.42 -27.73
C ARG A 113 -39.83 30.72 -27.59
N LEU A 114 -39.57 31.41 -26.48
CA LEU A 114 -40.02 32.78 -26.26
C LEU A 114 -38.92 33.71 -26.76
N ASN A 115 -39.24 34.53 -27.75
CA ASN A 115 -38.35 35.56 -28.25
C ASN A 115 -38.95 36.92 -27.92
N GLY A 116 -38.18 37.73 -27.19
CA GLY A 116 -38.47 39.14 -26.98
C GLY A 116 -37.30 39.94 -27.53
N ASN A 117 -37.55 40.76 -28.53
CA ASN A 117 -36.56 41.67 -29.08
C ASN A 117 -37.06 43.11 -28.91
N TYR A 118 -36.23 43.94 -28.30
CA TYR A 118 -36.45 45.38 -28.18
C TYR A 118 -35.29 46.09 -28.86
N SER A 119 -35.55 46.67 -30.03
CA SER A 119 -34.57 47.46 -30.75
C SER A 119 -35.05 48.91 -30.89
N TYR A 120 -34.16 49.83 -30.56
CA TYR A 120 -34.38 51.26 -30.68
C TYR A 120 -33.25 51.84 -31.54
N GLY A 121 -33.61 52.46 -32.66
CA GLY A 121 -32.65 53.01 -33.60
C GLY A 121 -33.24 54.12 -34.46
N ARG A 122 -32.37 54.96 -35.00
CA ARG A 122 -32.74 55.92 -36.05
C ARG A 122 -32.65 55.19 -37.38
N PHE A 123 -33.77 55.12 -38.08
CA PHE A 123 -33.79 54.58 -39.43
C PHE A 123 -34.03 55.73 -40.41
N ASN A 124 -33.28 55.74 -41.52
CA ASN A 124 -33.52 56.64 -42.63
C ASN A 124 -34.23 55.82 -43.71
N THR A 125 -35.55 55.99 -43.85
CA THR A 125 -36.21 55.45 -45.05
C THR A 125 -36.04 56.43 -46.18
N LEU A 126 -35.35 55.96 -47.21
CA LEU A 126 -35.42 56.53 -48.55
C LEU A 126 -36.73 56.02 -49.16
N ASN A 127 -37.73 56.90 -49.25
CA ASN A 127 -38.99 56.56 -49.89
C ASN A 127 -38.90 56.96 -51.37
N GLN A 128 -38.93 55.98 -52.27
CA GLN A 128 -38.99 56.18 -53.72
C GLN A 128 -40.41 55.85 -54.19
N ASN A 129 -41.28 56.84 -54.16
CA ASN A 129 -42.57 56.77 -54.81
C ASN A 129 -42.41 57.31 -56.24
N SER A 130 -42.44 56.42 -57.23
CA SER A 130 -42.68 56.81 -58.63
C SER A 130 -43.84 55.99 -59.16
N ASP A 131 -45.04 56.53 -59.03
CA ASP A 131 -46.12 56.20 -59.94
C ASP A 131 -46.47 57.52 -60.64
N THR A 132 -46.38 57.55 -61.97
CA THR A 132 -46.52 58.70 -62.89
C THR A 132 -45.27 59.51 -63.23
N TYR A 133 -45.13 59.75 -64.53
CA TYR A 133 -44.06 60.36 -65.33
C TYR A 133 -43.72 61.83 -64.94
N VAL A 134 -43.09 62.07 -63.79
CA VAL A 134 -42.51 63.38 -63.41
C VAL A 134 -41.30 63.22 -62.46
N ASP A 135 -40.45 64.25 -62.43
CA ASP A 135 -39.11 64.25 -61.83
C ASP A 135 -39.01 63.60 -60.45
N TRP A 136 -37.99 62.75 -60.33
CA TRP A 136 -37.62 62.01 -59.13
C TRP A 136 -37.27 62.98 -57.99
N TYR A 137 -37.93 62.86 -56.83
CA TYR A 137 -37.48 63.51 -55.61
C TYR A 137 -37.31 62.47 -54.50
N GLN A 138 -36.08 62.35 -53.99
CA GLN A 138 -35.76 61.46 -52.88
C GLN A 138 -36.06 62.18 -51.56
N ALA A 139 -37.24 61.91 -50.98
CA ALA A 139 -37.55 62.39 -49.65
C ALA A 139 -36.92 61.46 -48.60
N THR A 140 -35.91 61.95 -47.89
CA THR A 140 -35.33 61.27 -46.73
C THR A 140 -36.15 61.62 -45.50
N SER A 141 -36.98 60.68 -45.03
CA SER A 141 -37.70 60.84 -43.77
C SER A 141 -36.86 60.20 -42.65
N THR A 142 -36.34 61.04 -41.76
CA THR A 142 -35.61 60.58 -40.56
C THR A 142 -36.59 60.38 -39.43
N GLY A 143 -36.80 59.13 -39.02
CA GLY A 143 -37.69 58.75 -37.93
C GLY A 143 -36.96 57.96 -36.85
N THR A 144 -37.20 58.27 -35.59
CA THR A 144 -36.89 57.38 -34.47
C THR A 144 -38.02 56.37 -34.34
N ARG A 145 -37.72 55.08 -34.49
CA ARG A 145 -38.71 54.01 -34.30
C ARG A 145 -38.23 53.04 -33.24
N SER A 146 -39.06 52.83 -32.23
CA SER A 146 -38.96 51.69 -31.33
C SER A 146 -39.70 50.52 -31.96
N THR A 147 -39.00 49.41 -32.19
CA THR A 147 -39.64 48.16 -32.59
C THR A 147 -39.53 47.19 -31.43
N PHE A 148 -40.68 46.87 -30.85
CA PHE A 148 -40.82 45.83 -29.83
C PHE A 148 -41.49 44.63 -30.47
N ASN A 149 -40.74 43.54 -30.61
CA ASN A 149 -41.24 42.28 -31.15
C ASN A 149 -41.23 41.25 -30.02
N VAL A 150 -42.42 40.90 -29.53
CA VAL A 150 -42.60 39.77 -28.62
C VAL A 150 -43.35 38.69 -29.37
N GLY A 151 -42.73 37.52 -29.49
CA GLY A 151 -43.32 36.39 -30.17
C GLY A 151 -42.98 35.09 -29.46
N ALA A 152 -43.97 34.20 -29.38
CA ALA A 152 -43.72 32.80 -29.07
C ALA A 152 -43.61 32.04 -30.40
N SER A 153 -42.57 31.23 -30.53
CA SER A 153 -42.42 30.31 -31.65
C SER A 153 -42.38 28.88 -31.12
N ILE A 154 -43.16 28.01 -31.77
CA ILE A 154 -43.12 26.57 -31.51
C ILE A 154 -42.35 25.96 -32.67
N SER A 155 -41.18 25.42 -32.39
CA SER A 155 -40.35 24.75 -33.39
C SER A 155 -40.19 23.29 -33.02
N VAL A 156 -40.88 22.40 -33.74
CA VAL A 156 -40.82 20.95 -33.51
C VAL A 156 -39.91 20.32 -34.55
N GLY A 157 -38.81 19.72 -34.11
CA GLY A 157 -37.95 18.91 -34.97
C GLY A 157 -38.56 17.51 -35.15
N LEU A 158 -39.14 17.21 -36.31
CA LEU A 158 -39.73 15.90 -36.62
C LEU A 158 -38.77 14.73 -36.37
N GLY A 159 -37.48 14.90 -36.69
CA GLY A 159 -36.44 13.89 -36.45
C GLY A 159 -36.11 13.67 -34.97
N ASP A 160 -36.35 14.66 -34.11
CA ASP A 160 -36.13 14.53 -32.67
C ASP A 160 -37.29 13.78 -32.00
N LEU A 161 -38.52 13.98 -32.50
CA LEU A 161 -39.71 13.30 -32.01
C LEU A 161 -39.70 11.80 -32.33
N ILE A 162 -39.34 11.44 -33.57
CA ILE A 162 -39.30 10.04 -34.02
C ILE A 162 -38.15 9.26 -33.36
N ASN A 163 -36.98 9.88 -33.19
CA ASN A 163 -35.80 9.21 -32.64
C ASN A 163 -35.75 9.19 -31.10
N ARG A 164 -36.63 9.92 -30.42
CA ARG A 164 -36.68 10.02 -28.96
C ARG A 164 -36.70 8.67 -28.22
N PRO A 165 -37.57 7.69 -28.54
CA PRO A 165 -37.58 6.41 -27.84
C PRO A 165 -36.25 5.66 -28.00
N LEU A 166 -35.64 5.73 -29.18
CA LEU A 166 -34.34 5.10 -29.45
C LEU A 166 -33.22 5.79 -28.66
N LYS A 167 -33.20 7.12 -28.62
CA LYS A 167 -32.26 7.89 -27.78
C LYS A 167 -32.39 7.54 -26.30
N LEU A 168 -33.61 7.51 -25.76
CA LEU A 168 -33.86 7.16 -24.35
C LEU A 168 -33.41 5.73 -24.03
N LYS A 169 -33.61 4.80 -24.97
CA LYS A 169 -33.14 3.41 -24.84
C LYS A 169 -31.60 3.35 -24.82
N ASN A 170 -30.92 4.10 -25.69
CA ASN A 170 -29.46 4.21 -25.69
C ASN A 170 -28.91 4.77 -24.38
N TYR A 171 -29.52 5.83 -23.81
CA TYR A 171 -29.12 6.34 -22.49
C TYR A 171 -29.29 5.29 -21.39
N ARG A 172 -30.37 4.50 -21.41
CA ARG A 172 -30.56 3.41 -20.44
C ARG A 172 -29.46 2.36 -20.55
N TYR A 173 -29.14 1.93 -21.77
CA TYR A 173 -28.04 0.98 -22.00
C TYR A 173 -26.68 1.52 -21.60
N ASN A 174 -26.42 2.81 -21.81
CA ASN A 174 -25.18 3.44 -21.37
C ASN A 174 -25.09 3.52 -19.84
N ILE A 175 -26.20 3.87 -19.17
CA ILE A 175 -26.28 3.87 -17.69
C ILE A 175 -26.07 2.45 -17.16
N GLU A 176 -26.69 1.45 -17.77
CA GLU A 176 -26.56 0.05 -17.37
C GLU A 176 -25.11 -0.45 -17.52
N GLN A 177 -24.46 -0.16 -18.65
CA GLN A 177 -23.04 -0.45 -18.85
C GLN A 177 -22.14 0.23 -17.82
N LEU A 178 -22.40 1.50 -17.51
CA LEU A 178 -21.63 2.21 -16.47
C LEU A 178 -21.89 1.65 -15.07
N LYS A 179 -23.11 1.15 -14.80
CA LYS A 179 -23.40 0.44 -13.54
C LYS A 179 -22.62 -0.86 -13.44
N TYR A 180 -22.53 -1.64 -14.51
CA TYR A 180 -21.68 -2.84 -14.54
C TYR A 180 -20.20 -2.49 -14.36
N ALA A 181 -19.71 -1.45 -15.04
CA ALA A 181 -18.33 -0.99 -14.87
C ALA A 181 -18.05 -0.52 -13.42
N GLN A 182 -19.00 0.19 -12.81
CA GLN A 182 -18.92 0.57 -11.40
C GLN A 182 -18.89 -0.66 -10.49
N GLU A 183 -19.75 -1.65 -10.72
CA GLU A 183 -19.82 -2.88 -9.94
C GLU A 183 -18.53 -3.70 -10.06
N GLN A 184 -17.95 -3.81 -11.26
CA GLN A 184 -16.64 -4.42 -11.47
C GLN A 184 -15.54 -3.73 -10.68
N VAL A 185 -15.50 -2.40 -10.71
CA VAL A 185 -14.53 -1.61 -9.92
C VAL A 185 -14.75 -1.84 -8.43
N MET A 186 -15.99 -1.91 -7.96
CA MET A 186 -16.30 -2.22 -6.57
C MET A 186 -15.82 -3.63 -6.18
N GLU A 187 -16.12 -4.63 -6.99
CA GLU A 187 -15.75 -6.02 -6.76
C GLU A 187 -14.24 -6.21 -6.72
N GLU A 188 -13.50 -5.66 -7.70
CA GLU A 188 -12.04 -5.71 -7.74
C GLU A 188 -11.42 -5.09 -6.49
N ARG A 189 -12.00 -4.00 -5.99
CA ARG A 189 -11.54 -3.34 -4.76
C ARG A 189 -11.84 -4.15 -3.52
N ARG A 190 -13.05 -4.73 -3.43
CA ARG A 190 -13.42 -5.64 -2.33
C ARG A 190 -12.50 -6.86 -2.29
N LEU A 191 -12.16 -7.43 -3.44
CA LEU A 191 -11.21 -8.55 -3.54
C LEU A 191 -9.83 -8.15 -3.00
N LYS A 192 -9.29 -7.00 -3.44
CA LYS A 192 -7.99 -6.49 -2.95
C LYS A 192 -7.97 -6.26 -1.45
N VAL A 193 -9.05 -5.71 -0.88
CA VAL A 193 -9.17 -5.51 0.57
C VAL A 193 -9.28 -6.85 1.30
N MET A 194 -10.02 -7.81 0.76
CA MET A 194 -10.12 -9.15 1.33
C MET A 194 -8.77 -9.87 1.35
N ASP A 195 -8.01 -9.80 0.26
CA ASP A 195 -6.67 -10.40 0.16
C ASP A 195 -5.69 -9.75 1.13
N ALA A 196 -5.72 -8.41 1.23
CA ALA A 196 -4.93 -7.68 2.20
C ALA A 196 -5.26 -8.08 3.64
N TYR A 197 -6.55 -8.16 3.99
CA TYR A 197 -7.02 -8.58 5.30
C TYR A 197 -6.58 -10.02 5.65
N ASN A 198 -6.70 -10.94 4.69
CA ASN A 198 -6.26 -12.32 4.84
C ASN A 198 -4.74 -12.40 5.05
N SER A 199 -3.97 -11.60 4.33
CA SER A 199 -2.52 -11.48 4.49
C SER A 199 -2.14 -11.01 5.90
N VAL A 200 -2.79 -9.94 6.39
CA VAL A 200 -2.55 -9.44 7.76
C VAL A 200 -2.89 -10.52 8.80
N THR A 201 -4.01 -11.21 8.63
CA THR A 201 -4.42 -12.30 9.55
C THR A 201 -3.40 -13.45 9.58
N ALA A 202 -2.91 -13.86 8.40
CA ALA A 202 -1.89 -14.91 8.30
C ALA A 202 -0.55 -14.47 8.93
N GLN A 203 -0.17 -13.20 8.75
CA GLN A 203 1.05 -12.65 9.32
C GLN A 203 0.94 -12.44 10.83
N LEU A 204 -0.25 -12.13 11.36
CA LEU A 204 -0.54 -12.11 12.79
C LEU A 204 -0.39 -13.50 13.44
N ALA A 205 -0.83 -14.56 12.77
CA ALA A 205 -0.59 -15.93 13.27
C ALA A 205 0.91 -16.27 13.24
N THR A 206 1.60 -15.88 12.18
CA THR A 206 3.03 -16.16 11.99
C THR A 206 3.90 -15.42 13.01
N ILE A 207 3.62 -14.15 13.28
CA ILE A 207 4.39 -13.37 14.28
C ILE A 207 4.18 -13.93 15.68
N LYS A 208 2.96 -14.37 16.05
CA LYS A 208 2.69 -15.00 17.35
C LYS A 208 3.55 -16.26 17.54
N ALA A 209 3.57 -17.15 16.55
CA ALA A 209 4.40 -18.37 16.60
C ALA A 209 5.91 -18.04 16.67
N LYS A 210 6.37 -17.03 15.93
CA LYS A 210 7.77 -16.58 15.97
C LYS A 210 8.13 -15.88 17.28
N ALA A 211 7.19 -15.15 17.89
CA ALA A 211 7.36 -14.51 19.19
C ALA A 211 7.53 -15.56 20.30
N GLU A 212 6.69 -16.60 20.29
CA GLU A 212 6.79 -17.74 21.22
C GLU A 212 8.14 -18.45 21.07
N ASN A 213 8.57 -18.72 19.83
CA ASN A 213 9.87 -19.32 19.56
C ASN A 213 11.03 -18.42 20.05
N ALA A 214 10.97 -17.11 19.81
CA ALA A 214 11.98 -16.18 20.29
C ALA A 214 12.04 -16.14 21.84
N ALA A 215 10.89 -16.16 22.51
CA ALA A 215 10.81 -16.25 23.97
C ALA A 215 11.41 -17.56 24.49
N LEU A 216 11.12 -18.68 23.83
CA LEU A 216 11.67 -20.00 24.16
C LEU A 216 13.20 -20.01 24.03
N TYR A 217 13.75 -19.59 22.89
CA TYR A 217 15.20 -19.56 22.69
C TYR A 217 15.90 -18.55 23.61
N ASN A 218 15.26 -17.44 23.96
CA ASN A 218 15.76 -16.52 24.97
C ASN A 218 15.82 -17.18 26.36
N ALA A 219 14.81 -17.98 26.74
CA ALA A 219 14.83 -18.74 27.99
C ALA A 219 15.92 -19.83 27.96
N GLN A 220 16.04 -20.56 26.85
CA GLN A 220 17.04 -21.60 26.66
C GLN A 220 18.47 -21.02 26.71
N MET A 221 18.69 -19.83 26.17
CA MET A 221 19.98 -19.12 26.26
C MET A 221 20.37 -18.82 27.71
N LYS A 222 19.42 -18.37 28.55
CA LYS A 222 19.70 -18.12 29.97
C LYS A 222 20.08 -19.42 30.70
N ILE A 223 19.45 -20.54 30.33
CA ILE A 223 19.78 -21.87 30.88
C ILE A 223 21.17 -22.32 30.41
N SER A 224 21.49 -22.16 29.12
CA SER A 224 22.79 -22.55 28.55
C SER A 224 23.93 -21.70 29.10
N GLU A 225 23.74 -20.38 29.26
CA GLU A 225 24.70 -19.49 29.92
C GLU A 225 25.04 -19.98 31.34
N ASN A 226 24.02 -20.35 32.14
CA ASN A 226 24.24 -20.87 33.49
C ASN A 226 24.97 -22.22 33.46
N ASN A 227 24.60 -23.12 32.56
CA ASN A 227 25.29 -24.40 32.37
C ASN A 227 26.75 -24.23 31.93
N PHE A 228 27.07 -23.20 31.15
CA PHE A 228 28.43 -22.87 30.74
C PHE A 228 29.28 -22.37 31.91
N ILE A 229 28.71 -21.48 32.75
CA ILE A 229 29.35 -21.01 33.99
C ILE A 229 29.63 -22.18 34.94
N GLN A 230 28.72 -23.15 35.00
CA GLN A 230 28.84 -24.34 35.85
C GLN A 230 29.76 -25.44 35.29
N GLY A 231 30.36 -25.27 34.11
CA GLY A 231 31.25 -26.31 33.55
C GLY A 231 30.55 -27.42 32.77
N LYS A 232 29.21 -27.44 32.70
CA LYS A 232 28.42 -28.56 32.15
C LYS A 232 28.39 -28.60 30.63
N ILE A 233 28.63 -27.46 29.97
CA ILE A 233 28.68 -27.35 28.51
C ILE A 233 29.93 -26.59 28.06
N ASP A 234 30.38 -26.89 26.85
CA ASP A 234 31.51 -26.25 26.19
C ASP A 234 31.09 -25.00 25.39
N ILE A 235 32.06 -24.16 25.03
CA ILE A 235 31.87 -22.92 24.27
C ILE A 235 31.25 -23.18 22.89
N ILE A 236 31.51 -24.33 22.27
CA ILE A 236 30.91 -24.74 20.98
C ILE A 236 29.41 -24.98 21.12
N ALA A 237 28.98 -25.62 22.22
CA ALA A 237 27.56 -25.84 22.49
C ALA A 237 26.85 -24.51 22.79
N LEU A 238 27.52 -23.61 23.53
CA LEU A 238 27.00 -22.27 23.79
C LEU A 238 26.88 -21.43 22.51
N SER A 239 27.86 -21.49 21.61
CA SER A 239 27.84 -20.74 20.35
C SER A 239 26.73 -21.23 19.41
N LEU A 240 26.44 -22.53 19.41
CA LEU A 240 25.31 -23.10 18.67
C LEU A 240 23.96 -22.60 19.21
N GLU A 241 23.76 -22.61 20.53
CA GLU A 241 22.53 -22.08 21.14
C GLU A 241 22.37 -20.57 20.90
N ARG A 242 23.48 -19.81 20.91
CA ARG A 242 23.49 -18.39 20.53
C ARG A 242 23.09 -18.18 19.08
N ALA A 243 23.61 -19.00 18.15
CA ALA A 243 23.22 -18.93 16.74
C ALA A 243 21.72 -19.21 16.55
N ARG A 244 21.16 -20.15 17.31
CA ARG A 244 19.71 -20.43 17.34
C ARG A 244 18.89 -19.25 17.86
N ARG A 245 19.31 -18.65 18.98
CA ARG A 245 18.67 -17.43 19.52
C ARG A 245 18.73 -16.29 18.50
N SER A 246 19.89 -16.03 17.92
CA SER A 246 20.08 -14.98 16.93
C SER A 246 19.17 -15.19 15.71
N GLY A 247 19.10 -16.41 15.17
CA GLY A 247 18.16 -16.74 14.08
C GLY A 247 16.69 -16.60 14.45
N ALA A 248 16.30 -16.95 15.68
CA ALA A 248 14.93 -16.76 16.15
C ALA A 248 14.57 -15.27 16.30
N VAL A 249 15.51 -14.44 16.76
CA VAL A 249 15.32 -12.99 16.91
C VAL A 249 15.25 -12.29 15.56
N THR A 250 16.12 -12.64 14.60
CA THR A 250 16.05 -12.08 13.24
C THR A 250 14.76 -12.45 12.54
N THR A 251 14.34 -13.72 12.62
CA THR A 251 13.09 -14.17 11.98
C THR A 251 11.84 -13.54 12.61
N TYR A 252 11.85 -13.23 13.91
CA TYR A 252 10.81 -12.44 14.57
C TYR A 252 10.80 -10.99 14.10
N ALA A 253 11.97 -10.35 13.98
CA ALA A 253 12.12 -8.99 13.48
C ALA A 253 11.64 -8.88 12.00
N GLU A 254 11.98 -9.84 11.15
CA GLU A 254 11.47 -9.93 9.78
C GLU A 254 9.94 -10.07 9.73
N ALA A 255 9.36 -10.87 10.62
CA ALA A 255 7.91 -11.04 10.70
C ALA A 255 7.21 -9.76 11.12
N ARG A 256 7.82 -8.96 12.01
CA ARG A 256 7.34 -7.63 12.39
C ARG A 256 7.29 -6.67 11.20
N VAL A 257 8.36 -6.61 10.41
CA VAL A 257 8.41 -5.76 9.20
C VAL A 257 7.37 -6.21 8.17
N SER A 258 7.26 -7.53 7.94
CA SER A 258 6.25 -8.07 7.03
C SER A 258 4.83 -7.65 7.45
N LEU A 259 4.51 -7.81 8.73
CA LEU A 259 3.21 -7.46 9.29
C LEU A 259 2.93 -5.97 9.18
N HIS A 260 3.92 -5.12 9.46
CA HIS A 260 3.80 -3.68 9.27
C HIS A 260 3.47 -3.35 7.80
N ASN A 261 4.19 -3.92 6.84
CA ASN A 261 3.91 -3.70 5.41
C ASN A 261 2.49 -4.13 5.01
N ALA A 262 1.99 -5.25 5.55
CA ALA A 262 0.65 -5.72 5.28
C ALA A 262 -0.43 -4.80 5.89
N ILE A 263 -0.20 -4.30 7.11
CA ILE A 263 -1.08 -3.32 7.75
C ILE A 263 -1.10 -2.02 6.96
N THR A 264 0.07 -1.45 6.62
CA THR A 264 0.16 -0.22 5.83
C THR A 264 -0.54 -0.36 4.48
N LEU A 265 -0.44 -1.51 3.82
CA LEU A 265 -1.17 -1.79 2.59
C LEU A 265 -2.69 -1.78 2.80
N LEU A 266 -3.18 -2.39 3.88
CA LEU A 266 -4.60 -2.39 4.22
C LEU A 266 -5.09 -0.96 4.54
N GLU A 267 -4.31 -0.17 5.27
CA GLU A 267 -4.60 1.24 5.57
C GLU A 267 -4.63 2.09 4.30
N MET A 268 -3.68 1.92 3.37
CA MET A 268 -3.69 2.64 2.09
C MET A 268 -4.91 2.28 1.21
N LEU A 269 -5.36 1.03 1.24
CA LEU A 269 -6.50 0.58 0.45
C LEU A 269 -7.83 1.06 1.02
N THR A 270 -7.93 1.15 2.34
CA THR A 270 -9.19 1.47 3.05
C THR A 270 -9.20 2.92 3.52
N ASN A 271 -8.08 3.63 3.50
CA ASN A 271 -7.91 4.96 4.08
C ASN A 271 -8.32 5.04 5.58
N VAL A 272 -8.45 3.88 6.24
CA VAL A 272 -8.75 3.73 7.66
C VAL A 272 -7.43 3.58 8.39
N LYS A 273 -7.15 4.47 9.35
CA LYS A 273 -6.00 4.31 10.24
C LYS A 273 -6.29 3.19 11.24
N ILE A 274 -5.51 2.12 11.19
CA ILE A 274 -5.57 0.98 12.11
C ILE A 274 -4.51 1.16 13.19
N VAL A 275 -3.34 1.71 12.83
CA VAL A 275 -2.30 2.13 13.75
C VAL A 275 -2.65 3.51 14.30
N LYS A 276 -2.88 3.60 15.61
CA LYS A 276 -2.90 4.90 16.29
C LYS A 276 -1.47 5.44 16.28
N GLU A 277 -1.20 6.41 15.42
CA GLU A 277 -0.03 7.28 15.59
C GLU A 277 -0.16 7.96 16.96
N LYS A 278 0.85 7.76 17.80
CA LYS A 278 0.95 8.34 19.14
C LYS A 278 1.19 9.85 19.06
#